data_AF-A0A4V3XJZ3-F1
#
_entry.id   AF-A0A4V3XJZ3-F1
#
_cell.length_a   1.000
_cell.length_b   1.000
_cell.length_c   1.000
_cell.angle_alpha   90.00
_cell.angle_beta   90.00
_cell.angle_gamma   90.00
#
_symmetry.space_group_name_H-M   'P 1'
#
loop_
_entity.id
_entity.type
_entity.pdbx_description
1 polymer ?
#
loop_
_entity_poly.entity_id
_entity_poly.type
_entity_poly.pdbx_seq_one_letter_code
_entity_poly.pdbx_strand_id
1 'polypeptide(L)'
;MTRYATGFLFFVLTFFSCSRQPVGVTGPPNRALPPPSVTDPAQPDPVVQDAIADRPEAETVEGQAPGIENAEAIPDAAAVKARRREEVRARRQAIEQPPIESNKTAKIENQASVGQATIVDEGYREEVAADATEAPLMSFRKSNCYGDCEAYTFDLKSGGMTSLLVDQGKIAQGLYNRQLYSVDYADLNRSIDSLRQLDLAPVYPVDEEIPADIPYRYLSIPDRDGNPREVKVYYGAPPALERFMDRLEVLIDEQAWERASQQPRNKN
;
A
#
# COMPACT_ATOMS: atom_id res chain seq x y z
N MET A 1 11.02 -26.62 57.09
CA MET A 1 9.63 -26.13 56.95
C MET A 1 9.63 -24.65 56.56
N THR A 2 10.28 -24.28 55.44
CA THR A 2 10.56 -22.87 55.10
C THR A 2 10.43 -22.56 53.61
N ARG A 3 9.81 -23.46 52.82
CA ARG A 3 9.67 -23.31 51.36
C ARG A 3 8.24 -23.04 50.86
N TYR A 4 7.25 -22.90 51.76
CA TYR A 4 5.85 -22.67 51.37
C TYR A 4 5.35 -21.23 51.56
N ALA A 5 6.17 -20.33 52.12
CA ALA A 5 5.72 -18.95 52.44
C ALA A 5 5.87 -17.95 51.27
N THR A 6 6.72 -18.24 50.28
CA THR A 6 7.01 -17.29 49.18
C THR A 6 6.05 -17.40 47.99
N GLY A 7 5.25 -18.47 47.89
CA GLY A 7 4.30 -18.66 46.77
C GLY A 7 2.99 -17.87 46.91
N PHE A 8 2.57 -17.52 48.13
CA PHE A 8 1.25 -16.92 48.35
C PHE A 8 1.23 -15.39 48.16
N LEU A 9 2.39 -14.72 48.23
CA LEU A 9 2.46 -13.26 48.12
C LEU A 9 2.37 -12.77 46.65
N PHE A 10 2.76 -13.60 45.68
CA PHE A 10 2.72 -13.23 44.26
C PHE A 10 1.32 -13.36 43.63
N PHE A 11 0.46 -14.23 44.19
CA PHE A 11 -0.88 -14.46 43.64
C PHE A 11 -1.90 -13.39 44.06
N VAL A 12 -1.65 -12.64 45.14
CA VAL A 12 -2.55 -11.58 45.61
C VAL A 12 -2.30 -10.25 44.90
N LEU A 13 -1.10 -10.03 44.35
CA LEU A 13 -0.75 -8.78 43.65
C LEU A 13 -1.26 -8.70 42.20
N THR A 14 -1.66 -9.82 41.58
CA THR A 14 -2.16 -9.83 40.20
C THR A 14 -3.65 -9.55 40.06
N PHE A 15 -4.43 -9.51 41.15
CA PHE A 15 -5.88 -9.24 41.08
C PHE A 15 -6.28 -7.78 41.31
N PHE A 16 -5.35 -6.87 41.61
CA PHE A 16 -5.67 -5.46 41.90
C PHE A 16 -5.20 -4.45 40.84
N SER A 17 -4.56 -4.88 39.75
CA SER A 17 -4.14 -3.96 38.68
C SER A 17 -4.98 -4.19 37.42
N CYS A 18 -6.02 -3.38 37.26
CA CYS A 18 -6.58 -2.85 36.00
C CYS A 18 -8.12 -2.73 35.99
N SER A 19 -8.68 -1.99 36.95
CA SER A 19 -9.98 -1.34 36.77
C SER A 19 -9.82 -0.09 35.91
N ARG A 20 -9.57 -0.25 34.59
CA ARG A 20 -9.62 0.88 33.65
C ARG A 20 -11.07 1.30 33.48
N GLN A 21 -11.49 2.34 34.22
CA GLN A 21 -12.78 2.98 34.01
C GLN A 21 -12.76 3.66 32.63
N PRO A 22 -13.73 3.39 31.74
CA PRO A 22 -13.87 4.15 30.51
C PRO A 22 -14.32 5.57 30.88
N VAL A 23 -13.47 6.56 30.59
CA VAL A 23 -13.85 7.96 30.64
C VAL A 23 -14.86 8.18 29.52
N GLY A 24 -16.14 8.20 29.88
CA GLY A 24 -17.24 8.44 28.96
C GLY A 24 -17.14 9.85 28.38
N VAL A 25 -16.74 9.96 27.12
CA VAL A 25 -17.02 11.14 26.29
C VAL A 25 -18.50 11.06 25.93
N THR A 26 -19.37 11.52 26.81
CA THR A 26 -20.79 11.74 26.53
C THR A 26 -20.94 13.04 25.73
N GLY A 27 -20.49 13.01 24.49
CA GLY A 27 -20.89 13.99 23.47
C GLY A 27 -22.07 13.43 22.67
N PRO A 28 -23.15 14.19 22.44
CA PRO A 28 -24.26 13.70 21.63
C PRO A 28 -23.77 13.31 20.23
N PRO A 29 -24.14 12.13 19.72
CA PRO A 29 -23.74 11.70 18.38
C PRO A 29 -24.37 12.63 17.34
N ASN A 30 -23.55 13.16 16.44
CA ASN A 30 -23.97 13.79 15.20
C ASN A 30 -24.99 14.94 15.34
N ARG A 31 -24.56 16.08 15.91
CA ARG A 31 -25.20 17.34 15.54
C ARG A 31 -24.58 17.82 14.23
N ALA A 32 -25.30 17.62 13.13
CA ALA A 32 -24.95 18.24 11.85
C ALA A 32 -24.83 19.76 12.07
N LEU A 33 -23.63 20.30 11.90
CA LEU A 33 -23.43 21.74 11.88
C LEU A 33 -24.21 22.29 10.68
N PRO A 34 -25.06 23.31 10.87
CA PRO A 34 -25.76 23.93 9.75
C PRO A 34 -24.72 24.50 8.77
N PRO A 35 -24.98 24.41 7.45
CA PRO A 35 -24.12 25.05 6.47
C PRO A 35 -24.03 26.55 6.78
N PRO A 36 -22.85 27.18 6.59
CA PRO A 36 -22.69 28.60 6.84
C PRO A 36 -23.74 29.38 6.04
N SER A 37 -24.58 30.12 6.75
CA SER A 37 -25.58 30.99 6.17
C SER A 37 -24.87 32.09 5.36
N VAL A 38 -25.17 32.17 4.07
CA VAL A 38 -24.60 33.09 3.05
C VAL A 38 -24.95 34.56 3.30
N THR A 39 -25.47 34.91 4.48
CA THR A 39 -26.11 36.20 4.73
C THR A 39 -25.19 37.25 5.35
N ASP A 40 -23.95 36.92 5.71
CA ASP A 40 -22.96 37.91 6.12
C ASP A 40 -21.76 37.86 5.16
N PRO A 41 -21.45 38.96 4.45
CA PRO A 41 -20.19 39.06 3.73
C PRO A 41 -19.08 38.94 4.79
N ALA A 42 -18.30 37.85 4.71
CA ALA A 42 -17.19 37.61 5.62
C ALA A 42 -16.31 38.88 5.66
N GLN A 43 -16.36 39.61 6.77
CA GLN A 43 -15.47 40.73 6.99
C GLN A 43 -14.05 40.17 7.03
N PRO A 44 -13.15 40.61 6.12
CA PRO A 44 -11.79 40.10 6.11
C PRO A 44 -11.13 40.43 7.44
N ASP A 45 -10.47 39.43 8.03
CA ASP A 45 -9.74 39.55 9.28
C ASP A 45 -8.81 40.78 9.24
N PRO A 46 -8.91 41.72 10.20
CA PRO A 46 -8.10 42.93 10.21
C PRO A 46 -6.59 42.63 10.20
N VAL A 47 -6.16 41.51 10.79
CA VAL A 47 -4.75 41.09 10.78
C VAL A 47 -4.25 40.77 9.37
N VAL A 48 -5.13 40.20 8.53
CA VAL A 48 -4.81 39.91 7.13
C VAL A 48 -4.80 41.19 6.29
N GLN A 49 -5.65 42.16 6.62
CA GLN A 49 -5.64 43.46 5.93
C GLN A 49 -4.36 44.24 6.22
N ASP A 50 -3.89 44.26 7.46
CA ASP A 50 -2.63 44.92 7.83
C ASP A 50 -1.43 44.25 7.15
N ALA A 51 -1.41 42.91 7.08
CA ALA A 51 -0.35 42.16 6.38
C ALA A 51 -0.33 42.38 4.85
N ILE A 52 -1.48 42.69 4.24
CA ILE A 52 -1.56 43.04 2.82
C ILE A 52 -1.10 44.49 2.60
N ALA A 53 -1.41 45.40 3.52
CA ALA A 53 -1.01 46.80 3.46
C ALA A 53 0.51 46.98 3.62
N ASP A 54 1.15 46.14 4.44
CA ASP A 54 2.61 46.15 4.64
C ASP A 54 3.39 45.41 3.54
N ARG A 55 2.69 44.81 2.56
CA ARG A 55 3.36 44.13 1.45
C ARG A 55 3.86 45.21 0.48
N PRO A 56 5.19 45.35 0.28
CA PRO A 56 5.71 46.28 -0.72
C PRO A 56 5.11 45.92 -2.08
N GLU A 57 4.59 46.92 -2.79
CA GLU A 57 4.04 46.75 -4.14
C GLU A 57 5.01 45.89 -4.93
N ALA A 58 4.55 44.72 -5.38
CA ALA A 58 5.36 43.82 -6.16
C ALA A 58 5.83 44.62 -7.38
N GLU A 59 7.14 44.90 -7.44
CA GLU A 59 7.78 45.34 -8.67
C GLU A 59 7.30 44.37 -9.74
N THR A 60 6.49 44.89 -10.64
CA THR A 60 6.01 44.15 -11.79
C THR A 60 7.25 43.99 -12.66
N VAL A 61 8.03 42.94 -12.38
CA VAL A 61 9.10 42.51 -13.26
C VAL A 61 8.37 42.05 -14.50
N GLU A 62 8.25 42.96 -15.48
CA GLU A 62 7.93 42.62 -16.87
C GLU A 62 9.05 41.72 -17.37
N GLY A 63 8.97 40.44 -17.00
CA GLY A 63 9.73 39.37 -17.60
C GLY A 63 9.27 39.23 -19.03
N GLN A 64 9.82 40.06 -19.91
CA GLN A 64 9.73 39.86 -21.34
C GLN A 64 10.40 38.51 -21.62
N ALA A 65 9.56 37.48 -21.80
CA ALA A 65 10.03 36.16 -22.19
C ALA A 65 10.91 36.34 -23.44
N PRO A 66 12.12 35.75 -23.48
CA PRO A 66 12.99 35.89 -24.63
C PRO A 66 12.23 35.48 -25.88
N GLY A 67 12.13 36.40 -26.85
CA GLY A 67 11.43 36.17 -28.10
C GLY A 67 12.06 34.98 -28.82
N ILE A 68 11.41 33.82 -28.76
CA ILE A 68 11.78 32.66 -29.57
C ILE A 68 11.25 32.97 -30.97
N GLU A 69 12.04 33.69 -31.78
CA GLU A 69 11.70 34.07 -33.17
C GLU A 69 11.56 32.87 -34.12
N ASN A 70 11.74 31.64 -33.63
CA ASN A 70 11.53 30.41 -34.39
C ASN A 70 10.75 29.38 -33.55
N ALA A 71 9.58 29.78 -33.02
CA ALA A 71 8.65 28.81 -32.44
C ALA A 71 8.06 27.97 -33.59
N GLU A 72 8.76 26.89 -33.95
CA GLU A 72 8.22 25.84 -34.82
C GLU A 72 6.84 25.43 -34.29
N ALA A 73 5.86 25.38 -35.19
CA ALA A 73 4.50 25.03 -34.84
C ALA A 73 4.49 23.73 -34.04
N ILE A 74 3.85 23.75 -32.86
CA ILE A 74 3.73 22.59 -31.99
C ILE A 74 3.16 21.45 -32.84
N PRO A 75 3.88 20.32 -33.01
CA PRO A 75 3.45 19.27 -33.91
C PRO A 75 2.12 18.68 -33.45
N ASP A 76 1.23 18.41 -34.41
CA ASP A 76 -0.06 17.78 -34.16
C ASP A 76 0.12 16.48 -33.34
N ALA A 77 -0.75 16.28 -32.36
CA ALA A 77 -0.70 15.14 -31.45
C ALA A 77 -0.74 13.79 -32.19
N ALA A 78 -1.43 13.74 -33.33
CA ALA A 78 -1.46 12.56 -34.18
C ALA A 78 -0.09 12.27 -34.82
N ALA A 79 0.63 13.31 -35.25
CA ALA A 79 1.97 13.19 -35.82
C ALA A 79 3.01 12.75 -34.78
N VAL A 80 2.94 13.28 -33.55
CA VAL A 80 3.81 12.85 -32.44
C VAL A 80 3.58 11.36 -32.10
N LYS A 81 2.31 10.93 -32.07
CA LYS A 81 1.95 9.54 -31.81
C LYS A 81 2.40 8.59 -32.92
N ALA A 82 2.32 9.02 -34.19
CA ALA A 82 2.81 8.25 -35.33
C ALA A 82 4.33 8.06 -35.26
N ARG A 83 5.08 9.15 -35.01
CA ARG A 83 6.55 9.12 -34.88
C ARG A 83 7.00 8.18 -33.76
N ARG A 84 6.33 8.21 -32.61
CA ARG A 84 6.65 7.34 -31.46
C ARG A 84 6.40 5.86 -31.76
N ARG A 85 5.36 5.54 -32.53
CA ARG A 85 5.06 4.15 -32.95
C ARG A 85 6.13 3.61 -33.91
N GLU A 86 6.61 4.45 -34.82
CA GLU A 86 7.65 4.09 -35.77
C GLU A 86 9.01 3.88 -35.08
N GLU A 87 9.36 4.77 -34.14
CA GLU A 87 10.56 4.65 -33.31
C GLU A 87 10.57 3.33 -32.50
N VAL A 88 9.46 2.97 -31.86
CA VAL A 88 9.34 1.70 -31.12
C VAL A 88 9.47 0.48 -32.05
N ARG A 89 8.92 0.57 -33.27
CA ARG A 89 9.04 -0.51 -34.27
C ARG A 89 10.49 -0.67 -34.72
N ALA A 90 11.19 0.42 -35.02
CA ALA A 90 12.60 0.41 -35.39
C ALA A 90 13.47 -0.17 -34.25
N ARG A 91 13.20 0.22 -32.99
CA ARG A 91 13.92 -0.31 -31.83
C ARG A 91 13.70 -1.81 -31.63
N ARG A 92 12.49 -2.32 -31.89
CA ARG A 92 12.21 -3.77 -31.84
C ARG A 92 12.90 -4.56 -32.94
N GLN A 93 13.13 -3.95 -34.11
CA GLN A 93 13.85 -4.59 -35.22
C GLN A 93 15.37 -4.55 -35.03
N ALA A 94 15.89 -3.54 -34.34
CA ALA A 94 17.33 -3.39 -34.07
C ALA A 94 17.84 -4.29 -32.93
N ILE A 95 16.95 -4.78 -32.05
CA ILE A 95 17.32 -5.75 -31.02
C ILE A 95 17.24 -7.14 -31.65
N GLU A 96 18.38 -7.74 -31.99
CA GLU A 96 18.46 -9.16 -32.29
C GLU A 96 17.90 -9.93 -31.10
N GLN A 97 16.71 -10.52 -31.26
CA GLN A 97 16.17 -11.41 -30.26
C GLN A 97 17.08 -12.63 -30.21
N PRO A 98 17.62 -13.01 -29.02
CA PRO A 98 18.40 -14.22 -28.92
C PRO A 98 17.53 -15.38 -29.43
N PRO A 99 18.11 -16.35 -30.17
CA PRO A 99 17.36 -17.48 -30.68
C PRO A 99 16.68 -18.16 -29.49
N ILE A 100 15.34 -18.18 -29.51
CA ILE A 100 14.55 -18.92 -28.54
C ILE A 100 14.84 -20.39 -28.84
N GLU A 101 15.80 -20.96 -28.11
CA GLU A 101 15.98 -22.41 -28.12
C GLU A 101 14.66 -23.03 -27.68
N SER A 102 14.05 -23.82 -28.58
CA SER A 102 12.80 -24.51 -28.34
C SER A 102 13.04 -25.57 -27.26
N ASN A 103 12.93 -25.17 -26.00
CA ASN A 103 13.06 -26.09 -24.89
C ASN A 103 11.81 -26.99 -24.89
N LYS A 104 12.00 -28.29 -25.14
CA LYS A 104 10.94 -29.30 -25.29
C LYS A 104 10.16 -29.59 -24.00
N THR A 105 10.33 -28.78 -22.95
CA THR A 105 9.78 -29.01 -21.61
C THR A 105 8.50 -28.20 -21.32
N ALA A 106 8.03 -27.35 -22.24
CA ALA A 106 6.77 -26.60 -22.09
C ALA A 106 5.50 -27.44 -22.36
N LYS A 107 5.54 -28.71 -21.97
CA LYS A 107 4.41 -29.65 -22.05
C LYS A 107 4.37 -30.51 -20.79
N ILE A 108 4.39 -29.87 -19.63
CA ILE A 108 4.16 -30.52 -18.33
C ILE A 108 2.97 -29.83 -17.66
N GLU A 109 1.83 -30.49 -17.80
CA GLU A 109 0.83 -30.74 -16.76
C GLU A 109 0.10 -29.55 -16.10
N ASN A 110 -0.99 -29.16 -16.78
CA ASN A 110 -2.23 -28.70 -16.15
C ASN A 110 -2.96 -29.87 -15.43
N GLN A 111 -2.29 -30.55 -14.49
CA GLN A 111 -2.87 -31.65 -13.72
C GLN A 111 -2.30 -31.71 -12.29
N ALA A 112 -2.75 -30.81 -11.42
CA ALA A 112 -2.68 -31.02 -9.98
C ALA A 112 -3.87 -30.35 -9.31
N SER A 113 -5.02 -31.00 -9.49
CA SER A 113 -6.17 -30.89 -8.61
C SER A 113 -6.04 -31.95 -7.51
N VAL A 114 -6.59 -31.65 -6.33
CA VAL A 114 -6.92 -32.56 -5.22
C VAL A 114 -5.79 -32.87 -4.24
N GLY A 115 -5.80 -32.17 -3.09
CA GLY A 115 -5.08 -32.55 -1.89
C GLY A 115 -5.48 -31.68 -0.71
N GLN A 116 -6.36 -32.19 0.14
CA GLN A 116 -6.84 -31.56 1.38
C GLN A 116 -5.69 -31.30 2.36
N ALA A 117 -5.68 -30.14 3.01
CA ALA A 117 -5.05 -29.98 4.31
C ALA A 117 -5.79 -28.95 5.19
N THR A 118 -5.75 -29.25 6.48
CA THR A 118 -6.60 -28.84 7.59
C THR A 118 -6.59 -27.36 7.96
N ILE A 119 -7.79 -26.86 8.26
CA ILE A 119 -8.05 -25.57 8.92
C ILE A 119 -7.53 -25.65 10.36
N VAL A 120 -6.66 -24.72 10.74
CA VAL A 120 -6.42 -24.35 12.14
C VAL A 120 -6.80 -22.88 12.31
N ASP A 121 -7.68 -22.67 13.27
CA ASP A 121 -8.32 -21.43 13.69
C ASP A 121 -7.39 -20.64 14.63
N GLU A 122 -7.39 -19.30 14.52
CA GLU A 122 -7.62 -18.36 15.64
C GLU A 122 -7.38 -16.90 15.20
N GLY A 123 -8.47 -16.13 15.10
CA GLY A 123 -8.49 -14.73 15.54
C GLY A 123 -8.40 -13.61 14.51
N TYR A 124 -9.57 -13.17 14.03
CA TYR A 124 -9.90 -11.77 13.66
C TYR A 124 -9.53 -11.26 12.24
N ARG A 125 -10.31 -11.67 11.21
CA ARG A 125 -10.86 -10.76 10.17
C ARG A 125 -11.96 -11.46 9.35
N GLU A 126 -13.20 -11.28 9.77
CA GLU A 126 -14.46 -11.62 9.08
C GLU A 126 -14.95 -10.30 8.45
N GLU A 127 -15.28 -10.09 7.17
CA GLU A 127 -15.57 -10.92 6.01
C GLU A 127 -14.96 -10.23 4.77
N VAL A 128 -14.11 -10.92 3.99
CA VAL A 128 -13.89 -10.56 2.57
C VAL A 128 -14.28 -11.80 1.78
N ALA A 129 -15.18 -11.60 0.82
CA ALA A 129 -15.96 -12.63 0.14
C ALA A 129 -15.19 -13.88 -0.29
N ALA A 130 -15.78 -15.03 0.02
CA ALA A 130 -15.32 -16.39 -0.19
C ALA A 130 -15.31 -16.87 -1.66
N ASP A 131 -14.85 -16.04 -2.60
CA ASP A 131 -14.53 -16.45 -3.99
C ASP A 131 -13.01 -16.46 -4.26
N ALA A 132 -12.20 -16.41 -3.20
CA ALA A 132 -10.74 -16.43 -3.24
C ALA A 132 -10.19 -17.82 -2.90
N THR A 133 -10.22 -18.76 -3.84
CA THR A 133 -9.63 -20.11 -3.61
C THR A 133 -8.11 -20.15 -3.79
N GLU A 134 -7.50 -19.06 -4.26
CA GLU A 134 -6.05 -18.97 -4.43
C GLU A 134 -5.47 -18.00 -3.40
N ALA A 135 -4.61 -18.53 -2.52
CA ALA A 135 -3.83 -17.74 -1.58
C ALA A 135 -2.98 -16.71 -2.35
N PRO A 136 -2.83 -15.48 -1.84
CA PRO A 136 -1.99 -14.50 -2.50
C PRO A 136 -0.54 -14.99 -2.56
N LEU A 137 0.10 -14.74 -3.69
CA LEU A 137 1.55 -14.95 -3.88
C LEU A 137 2.37 -14.06 -2.93
N MET A 138 1.82 -12.89 -2.60
CA MET A 138 2.38 -11.94 -1.65
C MET A 138 1.27 -11.06 -1.09
N SER A 139 1.35 -10.74 0.20
CA SER A 139 0.56 -9.68 0.83
C SER A 139 1.47 -8.61 1.42
N PHE A 140 1.13 -7.35 1.24
CA PHE A 140 1.82 -6.20 1.81
C PHE A 140 0.82 -5.31 2.53
N ARG A 141 1.12 -4.94 3.77
CA ARG A 141 0.24 -4.11 4.58
C ARG A 141 1.02 -2.97 5.21
N LYS A 142 0.51 -1.75 5.04
CA LYS A 142 0.97 -0.55 5.74
C LYS A 142 -0.01 -0.28 6.88
N SER A 143 0.46 -0.39 8.13
CA SER A 143 -0.41 -0.20 9.28
C SER A 143 -0.79 1.28 9.45
N ASN A 144 -1.89 1.52 10.16
CA ASN A 144 -2.29 2.87 10.56
C ASN A 144 -1.20 3.49 11.46
N CYS A 145 -1.09 4.82 11.37
CA CYS A 145 -0.30 5.65 12.28
C CYS A 145 -1.24 6.64 12.98
N TYR A 146 -0.78 7.30 14.04
CA TYR A 146 -1.48 8.46 14.59
C TYR A 146 -1.43 9.64 13.61
N GLY A 147 -2.59 10.05 13.10
CA GLY A 147 -2.73 11.18 12.17
C GLY A 147 -3.26 10.75 10.81
N ASP A 148 -3.01 11.58 9.79
CA ASP A 148 -3.49 11.37 8.42
C ASP A 148 -2.51 10.53 7.57
N CYS A 149 -2.02 9.41 8.13
CA CYS A 149 -1.20 8.47 7.39
C CYS A 149 -2.03 7.57 6.48
N GLU A 150 -1.41 7.16 5.37
CA GLU A 150 -1.96 6.12 4.50
C GLU A 150 -1.85 4.76 5.18
N ALA A 151 -2.92 3.99 5.08
CA ALA A 151 -3.01 2.62 5.54
C ALA A 151 -3.82 1.79 4.56
N TYR A 152 -3.26 0.64 4.19
CA TYR A 152 -3.84 -0.22 3.17
C TYR A 152 -3.26 -1.63 3.25
N THR A 153 -3.96 -2.55 2.60
CA THR A 153 -3.50 -3.92 2.32
C THR A 153 -3.48 -4.13 0.81
N PHE A 154 -2.34 -4.54 0.29
CA PHE A 154 -2.13 -4.89 -1.11
C PHE A 154 -1.85 -6.40 -1.19
N ASP A 155 -2.60 -7.10 -2.03
CA ASP A 155 -2.37 -8.52 -2.31
C ASP A 155 -2.08 -8.72 -3.79
N LEU A 156 -1.08 -9.55 -4.07
CA LEU A 156 -0.75 -10.04 -5.40
C LEU A 156 -1.10 -11.52 -5.50
N LYS A 157 -1.89 -11.89 -6.51
CA LYS A 157 -2.22 -13.28 -6.84
C LYS A 157 -1.41 -13.78 -8.03
N SER A 158 -1.46 -15.09 -8.25
CA SER A 158 -0.92 -15.71 -9.47
C SER A 158 -1.55 -15.07 -10.72
N GLY A 159 -0.75 -14.97 -11.78
CA GLY A 159 -1.20 -14.34 -13.04
C GLY A 159 -1.26 -12.80 -12.99
N GLY A 160 -0.86 -12.16 -11.89
CA GLY A 160 -0.72 -10.70 -11.81
C GLY A 160 -2.00 -9.94 -11.45
N MET A 161 -3.05 -10.64 -11.00
CA MET A 161 -4.22 -9.99 -10.42
C MET A 161 -3.84 -9.41 -9.05
N THR A 162 -4.22 -8.16 -8.80
CA THR A 162 -3.95 -7.45 -7.55
C THR A 162 -5.22 -6.92 -6.93
N SER A 163 -5.23 -6.87 -5.61
CA SER A 163 -6.27 -6.19 -4.84
C SER A 163 -5.64 -5.21 -3.86
N LEU A 164 -6.20 -4.01 -3.78
CA LEU A 164 -5.81 -2.97 -2.83
C LEU A 164 -7.03 -2.61 -1.99
N LEU A 165 -6.95 -2.88 -0.69
CA LEU A 165 -7.91 -2.43 0.31
C LEU A 165 -7.35 -1.17 0.99
N VAL A 166 -7.93 -0.01 0.70
CA VAL A 166 -7.53 1.26 1.31
C VAL A 166 -8.39 1.53 2.54
N ASP A 167 -7.75 1.50 3.71
CA ASP A 167 -8.37 1.80 5.00
C ASP A 167 -8.28 3.31 5.31
N GLN A 168 -7.16 3.96 4.95
CA GLN A 168 -6.93 5.40 5.12
C GLN A 168 -5.94 5.90 4.05
N GLY A 169 -6.09 7.12 3.54
CA GLY A 169 -5.11 7.71 2.62
C GLY A 169 -5.68 8.71 1.63
N LYS A 170 -4.85 9.11 0.65
CA LYS A 170 -5.24 10.03 -0.44
C LYS A 170 -6.24 9.40 -1.41
N ILE A 171 -6.12 8.08 -1.61
CA ILE A 171 -7.09 7.29 -2.38
C ILE A 171 -8.33 7.12 -1.52
N ALA A 172 -9.53 7.24 -2.13
CA ALA A 172 -10.76 7.04 -1.41
C ALA A 172 -10.83 5.64 -0.79
N GLN A 173 -11.39 5.52 0.41
CA GLN A 173 -11.52 4.24 1.10
C GLN A 173 -12.32 3.21 0.27
N GLY A 174 -11.86 1.96 0.28
CA GLY A 174 -12.53 0.86 -0.40
C GLY A 174 -11.61 -0.19 -0.98
N LEU A 175 -12.22 -1.16 -1.65
CA LEU A 175 -11.53 -2.23 -2.36
C LEU A 175 -11.37 -1.86 -3.84
N TYR A 176 -10.16 -2.04 -4.33
CA TYR A 176 -9.76 -1.83 -5.70
C TYR A 176 -9.13 -3.11 -6.23
N ASN A 177 -9.41 -3.45 -7.49
CA ASN A 177 -8.83 -4.63 -8.13
C ASN A 177 -8.22 -4.23 -9.46
N ARG A 178 -7.10 -4.83 -9.82
CA ARG A 178 -6.43 -4.55 -11.08
C ARG A 178 -5.58 -5.70 -11.56
N GLN A 179 -5.55 -5.90 -12.87
CA GLN A 179 -4.54 -6.72 -13.54
C GLN A 179 -3.25 -5.92 -13.74
N LEU A 180 -2.13 -6.39 -13.17
CA LEU A 180 -0.81 -5.81 -13.45
C LEU A 180 -0.40 -6.05 -14.90
N TYR A 181 0.38 -5.12 -15.44
CA TYR A 181 1.07 -5.35 -16.71
C TYR A 181 2.06 -6.51 -16.54
N SER A 182 2.24 -7.30 -17.62
CA SER A 182 3.10 -8.48 -17.58
C SER A 182 4.55 -8.17 -17.21
N VAL A 183 5.05 -6.98 -17.57
CA VAL A 183 6.41 -6.52 -17.21
C VAL A 183 6.50 -6.27 -15.71
N ASP A 184 5.57 -5.52 -15.14
CA ASP A 184 5.56 -5.21 -13.70
C ASP A 184 5.37 -6.47 -12.87
N TYR A 185 4.51 -7.38 -13.32
CA TYR A 185 4.31 -8.68 -12.67
C TYR A 185 5.59 -9.53 -12.68
N ALA A 186 6.26 -9.65 -13.83
CA ALA A 186 7.50 -10.41 -13.94
C ALA A 186 8.63 -9.80 -13.11
N ASP A 187 8.72 -8.46 -13.06
CA ASP A 187 9.65 -7.74 -12.21
C ASP A 187 9.41 -8.01 -10.73
N LEU A 188 8.15 -7.88 -10.29
CA LEU A 188 7.75 -8.11 -8.92
C LEU A 188 8.00 -9.56 -8.49
N ASN A 189 7.67 -10.52 -9.35
CA ASN A 189 7.93 -11.94 -9.10
C ASN A 189 9.43 -12.23 -8.94
N ARG A 190 10.30 -11.67 -9.81
CA ARG A 190 11.76 -11.81 -9.67
C ARG A 190 12.29 -11.20 -8.37
N SER A 191 11.73 -10.07 -7.95
CA SER A 191 12.09 -9.45 -6.67
C SER A 191 11.65 -10.30 -5.48
N ILE A 192 10.45 -10.89 -5.52
CA ILE A 192 9.98 -11.85 -4.51
C ILE A 192 10.93 -13.05 -4.44
N ASP A 193 11.29 -13.64 -5.58
CA ASP A 193 12.24 -14.78 -5.63
C ASP A 193 13.62 -14.44 -5.06
N SER A 194 14.07 -13.20 -5.26
CA SER A 194 15.32 -12.70 -4.68
C SER A 194 15.23 -12.58 -3.15
N LEU A 195 14.09 -12.11 -2.63
CA LEU A 195 13.85 -12.02 -1.18
C LEU A 195 13.73 -13.40 -0.52
N ARG A 196 13.14 -14.39 -1.19
CA ARG A 196 13.07 -15.80 -0.70
C ARG A 196 14.43 -16.42 -0.45
N GLN A 197 15.46 -15.93 -1.12
CA GLN A 197 16.82 -16.41 -0.94
C GLN A 197 17.48 -15.85 0.32
N LEU A 198 16.97 -14.74 0.87
CA LEU A 198 17.49 -14.12 2.07
C LEU A 198 16.93 -14.80 3.32
N ASP A 199 17.73 -14.76 4.39
CA ASP A 199 17.28 -15.09 5.73
C ASP A 199 16.73 -13.81 6.37
N LEU A 200 15.41 -13.66 6.33
CA LEU A 200 14.72 -12.48 6.87
C LEU A 200 14.20 -12.80 8.26
N ALA A 201 14.53 -11.94 9.23
CA ALA A 201 13.95 -12.02 10.56
C ALA A 201 12.43 -11.73 10.48
N PRO A 202 11.62 -12.33 11.37
CA PRO A 202 10.18 -12.10 11.38
C PRO A 202 9.81 -10.66 11.78
N VAL A 203 10.69 -9.97 12.51
CA VAL A 203 10.49 -8.60 13.00
C VAL A 203 11.81 -7.82 12.90
N TYR A 204 11.72 -6.56 12.47
CA TYR A 204 12.84 -5.60 12.46
C TYR A 204 12.48 -4.32 13.23
N PRO A 205 13.40 -3.77 14.05
CA PRO A 205 14.75 -4.28 14.34
C PRO A 205 14.74 -5.60 15.14
N VAL A 206 15.84 -6.35 15.10
CA VAL A 206 15.95 -7.71 15.72
C VAL A 206 16.29 -7.64 17.21
N ASP A 207 17.11 -6.67 17.62
CA ASP A 207 17.72 -6.63 18.96
C ASP A 207 17.19 -5.48 19.83
N GLU A 208 16.06 -4.88 19.46
CA GLU A 208 15.47 -3.75 20.17
C GLU A 208 14.02 -4.02 20.55
N GLU A 209 13.63 -3.58 21.74
CA GLU A 209 12.23 -3.62 22.16
C GLU A 209 11.45 -2.55 21.39
N ILE A 210 10.40 -2.98 20.70
CA ILE A 210 9.57 -2.11 19.88
C ILE A 210 8.44 -1.56 20.76
N PRO A 211 8.34 -0.22 20.90
CA PRO A 211 7.22 0.38 21.62
C PRO A 211 5.87 -0.02 21.03
N ALA A 212 4.86 -0.11 21.89
CA ALA A 212 3.49 -0.31 21.46
C ALA A 212 3.04 0.83 20.51
N ASP A 213 2.16 0.50 19.57
CA ASP A 213 1.45 1.46 18.71
C ASP A 213 2.31 2.23 17.68
N ILE A 214 3.53 1.76 17.38
CA ILE A 214 4.31 2.31 16.26
C ILE A 214 3.81 1.72 14.93
N PRO A 215 3.67 2.53 13.87
CA PRO A 215 3.32 2.02 12.55
C PRO A 215 4.41 1.08 12.01
N TYR A 216 3.99 0.07 11.26
CA TYR A 216 4.87 -0.90 10.64
C TYR A 216 4.42 -1.24 9.22
N ARG A 217 5.37 -1.75 8.45
CA ARG A 217 5.14 -2.39 7.16
C ARG A 217 5.20 -3.89 7.36
N TYR A 218 4.18 -4.59 6.90
CA TYR A 218 4.10 -6.05 6.97
C TYR A 218 4.18 -6.62 5.57
N LEU A 219 4.97 -7.67 5.41
CA LEU A 219 5.13 -8.42 4.18
C LEU A 219 4.93 -9.90 4.48
N SER A 220 4.04 -10.55 3.73
CA SER A 220 3.89 -11.99 3.70
C SER A 220 4.30 -12.48 2.31
N ILE A 221 5.33 -13.33 2.26
CA ILE A 221 5.81 -14.01 1.05
C ILE A 221 6.03 -15.48 1.40
N PRO A 222 5.80 -16.44 0.49
CA PRO A 222 6.14 -17.82 0.79
C PRO A 222 7.67 -17.98 0.79
N ASP A 223 8.18 -18.81 1.68
CA ASP A 223 9.59 -19.18 1.78
C ASP A 223 10.02 -20.14 0.65
N ARG A 224 11.21 -20.72 0.77
CA ARG A 224 11.75 -21.66 -0.22
C ARG A 224 10.97 -22.97 -0.30
N ASP A 225 10.28 -23.33 0.78
CA ASP A 225 9.48 -24.55 0.90
C ASP A 225 8.00 -24.29 0.59
N GLY A 226 7.64 -23.04 0.28
CA GLY A 226 6.27 -22.61 -0.03
C GLY A 226 5.44 -22.22 1.20
N ASN A 227 6.01 -22.26 2.41
CA ASN A 227 5.29 -21.88 3.63
C ASN A 227 5.24 -20.35 3.75
N PRO A 228 4.14 -19.76 4.25
CA PRO A 228 4.05 -18.32 4.43
C PRO A 228 5.10 -17.83 5.43
N ARG A 229 5.95 -16.89 5.00
CA ARG A 229 6.89 -16.16 5.84
C ARG A 229 6.39 -14.74 6.02
N GLU A 230 6.15 -14.39 7.27
CA GLU A 230 5.71 -13.06 7.67
C GLU A 230 6.88 -12.22 8.18
N VAL A 231 6.98 -10.98 7.72
CA VAL A 231 8.01 -10.03 8.11
C VAL A 231 7.35 -8.71 8.49
N LYS A 232 7.55 -8.26 9.73
CA LYS A 232 7.14 -6.93 10.22
C LYS A 232 8.35 -6.01 10.29
N VAL A 233 8.25 -4.84 9.67
CA VAL A 233 9.32 -3.86 9.62
C VAL A 233 8.83 -2.56 10.24
N TYR A 234 9.41 -2.19 11.38
CA TYR A 234 9.24 -0.87 11.98
C TYR A 234 10.30 0.09 11.43
N TYR A 235 11.57 -0.33 11.49
CA TYR A 235 12.73 0.35 10.92
C TYR A 235 13.92 -0.62 10.86
N GLY A 236 15.03 -0.22 10.23
CA GLY A 236 16.29 -0.98 10.27
C GLY A 236 16.26 -2.31 9.51
N ALA A 237 15.39 -2.46 8.51
CA ALA A 237 15.37 -3.64 7.65
C ALA A 237 16.64 -3.73 6.76
N PRO A 238 17.02 -4.93 6.29
CA PRO A 238 18.10 -5.08 5.33
C PRO A 238 17.82 -4.25 4.06
N PRO A 239 18.84 -3.61 3.44
CA PRO A 239 18.63 -2.70 2.30
C PRO A 239 17.89 -3.32 1.11
N ALA A 240 17.97 -4.64 0.92
CA ALA A 240 17.22 -5.33 -0.13
C ALA A 240 15.72 -5.37 0.13
N LEU A 241 15.32 -5.61 1.40
CA LEU A 241 13.92 -5.64 1.81
C LEU A 241 13.31 -4.23 1.80
N GLU A 242 14.06 -3.25 2.29
CA GLU A 242 13.62 -1.84 2.29
C GLU A 242 13.36 -1.33 0.87
N ARG A 243 14.32 -1.50 -0.05
CA ARG A 243 14.12 -1.12 -1.46
C ARG A 243 12.96 -1.83 -2.12
N PHE A 244 12.70 -3.10 -1.76
CA PHE A 244 11.56 -3.84 -2.27
C PHE A 244 10.24 -3.22 -1.80
N MET A 245 10.11 -2.97 -0.49
CA MET A 245 8.93 -2.33 0.07
C MET A 245 8.71 -0.93 -0.52
N ASP A 246 9.76 -0.12 -0.63
CA ASP A 246 9.65 1.22 -1.22
C ASP A 246 9.22 1.17 -2.69
N ARG A 247 9.77 0.23 -3.47
CA ARG A 247 9.34 0.03 -4.87
C ARG A 247 7.87 -0.40 -4.95
N LEU A 248 7.41 -1.21 -4.01
CA LEU A 248 6.02 -1.65 -3.96
C LEU A 248 5.08 -0.49 -3.62
N GLU A 249 5.48 0.39 -2.70
CA GLU A 249 4.72 1.61 -2.40
C GLU A 249 4.62 2.54 -3.63
N VAL A 250 5.73 2.75 -4.35
CA VAL A 250 5.73 3.51 -5.61
C VAL A 250 4.80 2.87 -6.64
N LEU A 251 4.85 1.54 -6.80
CA LEU A 251 3.97 0.81 -7.70
C LEU A 251 2.48 1.01 -7.33
N ILE A 252 2.16 1.02 -6.04
CA ILE A 252 0.79 1.24 -5.55
C ILE A 252 0.34 2.68 -5.84
N ASP A 253 1.21 3.66 -5.62
CA ASP A 253 0.90 5.09 -5.81
C ASP A 253 0.75 5.48 -7.28
N GLU A 254 1.57 4.93 -8.17
CA GLU A 254 1.58 5.27 -9.61
C GLU A 254 0.42 4.63 -10.39
N GLN A 255 -0.24 3.62 -9.84
CA GLN A 255 -1.29 2.88 -10.55
C GLN A 255 -2.65 3.56 -10.48
N ALA A 256 -3.31 3.63 -11.64
CA ALA A 256 -4.71 3.99 -11.74
C ALA A 256 -5.60 2.85 -11.22
N TRP A 257 -6.14 2.99 -10.01
CA TRP A 257 -6.98 1.97 -9.39
C TRP A 257 -8.43 2.05 -9.84
N GLU A 258 -9.01 0.92 -10.23
CA GLU A 258 -10.44 0.80 -10.52
C GLU A 258 -11.15 0.26 -9.29
N ARG A 259 -12.11 1.04 -8.77
CA ARG A 259 -12.89 0.63 -7.60
C ARG A 259 -13.68 -0.61 -7.97
N ALA A 260 -13.58 -1.66 -7.16
CA ALA A 260 -14.36 -2.87 -7.37
C ALA A 260 -15.85 -2.47 -7.29
N SER A 261 -16.58 -2.62 -8.40
CA SER A 261 -18.02 -2.37 -8.41
C SER A 261 -18.65 -3.27 -7.36
N GLN A 262 -19.38 -2.70 -6.40
CA GLN A 262 -20.12 -3.48 -5.42
C GLN A 262 -21.04 -4.43 -6.19
N GLN A 263 -20.71 -5.71 -6.23
CA GLN A 263 -21.66 -6.71 -6.72
C GLN A 263 -22.89 -6.59 -5.82
N PRO A 264 -24.10 -6.46 -6.39
CA PRO A 264 -25.31 -6.38 -5.59
C PRO A 264 -25.36 -7.63 -4.72
N ARG A 265 -25.27 -7.44 -3.39
CA ARG A 265 -25.51 -8.51 -2.42
C ARG A 265 -26.92 -9.02 -2.69
N ASN A 266 -27.04 -10.17 -3.36
CA ASN A 266 -28.30 -10.90 -3.41
C ASN A 266 -28.63 -11.28 -1.98
N LYS A 267 -29.61 -10.58 -1.39
CA LYS A 267 -30.20 -10.98 -0.12
C LYS A 267 -30.97 -12.27 -0.40
N ASN A 268 -30.43 -13.39 0.08
CA ASN A 268 -31.19 -14.63 0.23
C ASN A 268 -32.11 -14.53 1.45
#